data_AF-A0A1W1D155-F1
#
_entry.id   AF-A0A1W1D155-F1
#
_cell.length_a   1.000
_cell.length_b   1.000
_cell.length_c   1.000
_cell.angle_alpha   90.00
_cell.angle_beta   90.00
_cell.angle_gamma   90.00
#
_symmetry.space_group_name_H-M   'P 1'
#
loop_
_entity.id
_entity.type
_entity.pdbx_description
1 polymer ?
#
loop_
_entity_poly.entity_id
_entity_poly.type
_entity_poly.pdbx_seq_one_letter_code
_entity_poly.pdbx_strand_id
1 'polypeptide(L)'
;MNIFDDDDQFVGTPKSNYFSIAKTANQNIVEMELDKMFRRFAVAEKILEEKGLEEEHERLMRSMVIDKELDDRTNSLYIELVGNIVTQCE
;
A
#
# COMPACT_ATOMS: atom_id res chain seq x y z
N MET A 1 21.19 -5.84 14.76
CA MET A 1 21.13 -4.94 13.59
C MET A 1 20.17 -3.83 13.96
N ASN A 2 20.68 -2.61 14.08
CA ASN A 2 19.90 -1.45 14.52
C ASN A 2 18.99 -1.03 13.38
N ILE A 3 17.68 -1.09 13.59
CA ILE A 3 16.64 -0.63 12.65
C ILE A 3 16.52 0.91 12.68
N PHE A 4 17.54 1.60 13.19
CA PHE A 4 17.54 3.03 13.52
C PHE A 4 18.77 3.77 13.00
N ASP A 5 19.67 3.13 12.25
CA ASP A 5 20.79 3.82 11.59
C ASP A 5 20.43 4.33 10.16
N ASP A 6 19.20 4.06 9.69
CA ASP A 6 18.65 4.51 8.39
C ASP A 6 17.77 5.78 8.50
N ASP A 7 18.09 6.68 9.42
CA ASP A 7 17.38 7.97 9.55
C ASP A 7 17.48 8.84 8.26
N ASP A 8 18.40 8.53 7.34
CA ASP A 8 18.51 9.17 6.03
C ASP A 8 17.68 8.51 4.91
N GLN A 9 17.17 7.28 5.09
CA GLN A 9 16.40 6.59 4.05
C GLN A 9 14.90 6.91 4.09
N PHE A 10 14.41 7.50 5.20
CA PHE A 10 13.01 7.85 5.42
C PHE A 10 12.73 9.36 5.36
N VAL A 11 13.52 10.14 4.61
CA VAL A 11 13.29 11.58 4.42
C VAL A 11 12.12 11.81 3.44
N GLY A 12 10.89 11.58 3.89
CA GLY A 12 9.69 11.77 3.08
C GLY A 12 8.42 11.16 3.66
N THR A 13 7.29 11.40 2.98
CA THR A 13 6.02 10.72 3.29
C THR A 13 6.11 9.22 3.00
N PRO A 14 5.31 8.36 3.67
CA PRO A 14 5.24 6.92 3.36
C PRO A 14 5.08 6.63 1.86
N LYS A 15 4.21 7.40 1.20
CA LYS A 15 4.02 7.36 -0.25
C LYS A 15 5.31 7.64 -1.03
N SER A 16 5.99 8.75 -0.75
CA SER A 16 7.23 9.10 -1.47
C SER A 16 8.35 8.09 -1.21
N ASN A 17 8.41 7.53 0.00
CA ASN A 17 9.42 6.52 0.36
C ASN A 17 9.17 5.23 -0.42
N TYR A 18 7.92 4.75 -0.46
CA TYR A 18 7.52 3.61 -1.29
C TYR A 18 7.94 3.81 -2.75
N PHE A 19 7.56 4.93 -3.38
CA PHE A 19 7.89 5.17 -4.79
C PHE A 19 9.39 5.32 -5.04
N SER A 20 10.17 5.73 -4.05
CA SER A 20 11.63 5.80 -4.16
C SER A 20 12.24 4.41 -4.11
N ILE A 21 11.82 3.57 -3.15
CA ILE A 21 12.28 2.19 -2.98
C ILE A 21 11.86 1.31 -4.17
N ALA A 22 10.61 1.42 -4.62
CA ALA A 22 10.10 0.64 -5.75
C ALA A 22 10.89 0.87 -7.05
N LYS A 23 11.50 2.06 -7.22
CA LYS A 23 12.33 2.38 -8.40
C LYS A 23 13.72 1.75 -8.36
N THR A 24 14.25 1.45 -7.18
CA THR A 24 15.63 1.00 -7.00
C THR A 24 15.74 -0.46 -6.60
N ALA A 25 14.69 -1.03 -5.98
CA ALA A 25 14.63 -2.43 -5.59
C ALA A 25 14.53 -3.38 -6.79
N ASN A 26 14.68 -4.68 -6.53
CA ASN A 26 14.50 -5.72 -7.53
C ASN A 26 13.05 -5.69 -8.07
N GLN A 27 12.90 -5.45 -9.37
CA GLN A 27 11.58 -5.24 -9.99
C GLN A 27 10.69 -6.48 -9.90
N ASN A 28 11.24 -7.70 -9.90
CA ASN A 28 10.44 -8.91 -9.71
C ASN A 28 9.79 -8.96 -8.32
N ILE A 29 10.49 -8.47 -7.28
CA ILE A 29 9.95 -8.40 -5.91
C ILE A 29 8.87 -7.32 -5.84
N VAL A 30 9.12 -6.15 -6.43
CA VAL A 30 8.15 -5.05 -6.47
C VAL A 30 6.87 -5.48 -7.19
N GLU A 31 6.98 -6.10 -8.37
CA GLU A 31 5.85 -6.61 -9.13
C GLU A 31 5.07 -7.67 -8.36
N MET A 32 5.76 -8.59 -7.69
CA MET A 32 5.12 -9.61 -6.86
C MET A 32 4.36 -9.01 -5.67
N GLU A 33 4.92 -8.01 -4.96
CA GLU A 33 4.23 -7.35 -3.85
C GLU A 33 3.03 -6.53 -4.34
N LEU A 34 3.14 -5.89 -5.51
CA LEU A 34 2.01 -5.22 -6.15
C LEU A 34 0.91 -6.21 -6.56
N ASP A 35 1.25 -7.36 -7.13
CA ASP A 35 0.26 -8.39 -7.48
C ASP A 35 -0.50 -8.88 -6.24
N LYS A 36 0.20 -9.09 -5.11
CA LYS A 36 -0.44 -9.42 -3.82
C LYS A 36 -1.43 -8.32 -3.38
N MET A 37 -1.07 -7.05 -3.54
CA MET A 37 -1.97 -5.93 -3.23
C MET A 37 -3.20 -5.88 -4.13
N PHE A 38 -3.03 -6.04 -5.44
CA PHE A 38 -4.16 -6.11 -6.37
C PHE A 38 -5.05 -7.32 -6.08
N ARG A 39 -4.46 -8.46 -5.71
CA ARG A 39 -5.24 -9.64 -5.32
C ARG A 39 -6.08 -9.40 -4.07
N ARG A 40 -5.53 -8.71 -3.06
CA ARG A 40 -6.30 -8.30 -1.86
C ARG A 40 -7.45 -7.37 -2.23
N PHE A 41 -7.21 -6.41 -3.12
CA PHE A 41 -8.23 -5.47 -3.60
C PHE A 41 -9.36 -6.19 -4.35
N ALA A 42 -9.02 -7.05 -5.32
CA ALA A 42 -10.02 -7.82 -6.08
C ALA A 42 -10.87 -8.74 -5.20
N VAL A 43 -10.29 -9.32 -4.15
CA VAL A 43 -11.05 -10.12 -3.16
C VAL A 43 -12.02 -9.24 -2.38
N ALA A 44 -11.62 -8.02 -1.99
CA ALA A 44 -12.50 -7.10 -1.29
C ALA A 44 -13.68 -6.66 -2.16
N GLU A 45 -13.43 -6.30 -3.43
CA GLU A 45 -14.49 -5.93 -4.38
C GLU A 45 -15.47 -7.09 -4.59
N LYS A 46 -14.96 -8.31 -4.83
CA LYS A 46 -15.80 -9.50 -4.97
C LYS A 46 -16.70 -9.74 -3.75
N ILE A 47 -16.18 -9.56 -2.53
CA ILE A 47 -16.99 -9.72 -1.31
C ILE A 47 -18.11 -8.67 -1.24
N LEU A 48 -17.87 -7.46 -1.74
CA LEU A 48 -18.88 -6.40 -1.79
C LEU A 48 -19.96 -6.72 -2.83
N GLU A 49 -19.57 -7.16 -4.03
CA GLU A 49 -20.47 -7.62 -5.10
C GLU A 49 -21.35 -8.79 -4.60
N GLU A 50 -20.76 -9.82 -3.99
CA GLU A 50 -21.48 -10.98 -3.45
C GLU A 50 -22.51 -10.59 -2.35
N LYS A 51 -22.31 -9.43 -1.72
CA LYS A 51 -23.23 -8.86 -0.71
C LYS A 51 -24.20 -7.83 -1.27
N GLY A 52 -24.14 -7.51 -2.56
CA GLY A 52 -24.94 -6.46 -3.19
C GLY A 52 -24.60 -5.05 -2.69
N LEU A 53 -23.36 -4.82 -2.28
CA LEU A 53 -22.87 -3.55 -1.72
C LEU A 53 -22.06 -2.71 -2.72
N GLU A 54 -21.99 -3.12 -3.99
CA GLU A 54 -21.19 -2.47 -5.04
C GLU A 54 -21.56 -1.00 -5.27
N GLU A 55 -22.85 -0.69 -5.36
CA GLU A 55 -23.33 0.69 -5.57
C GLU A 55 -23.04 1.59 -4.36
N GLU A 56 -23.21 1.04 -3.15
CA GLU A 56 -22.93 1.75 -1.90
C GLU A 56 -21.43 2.01 -1.76
N HIS A 57 -20.60 1.02 -2.06
CA HIS A 57 -19.14 1.15 -2.05
C HIS A 57 -18.68 2.28 -2.98
N GLU A 58 -19.18 2.31 -4.22
CA GLU A 58 -18.85 3.35 -5.19
C GLU A 58 -19.34 4.75 -4.76
N ARG A 59 -20.49 4.82 -4.08
CA ARG A 59 -20.97 6.07 -3.46
C ARG A 59 -20.04 6.53 -2.33
N LEU A 60 -19.64 5.62 -1.45
CA LEU A 60 -18.77 5.93 -0.31
C LEU A 60 -17.38 6.36 -0.78
N MET A 61 -16.80 5.68 -1.77
CA MET A 61 -15.51 6.03 -2.38
C MET A 61 -15.49 7.49 -2.87
N ARG A 62 -16.57 7.95 -3.51
CA ARG A 62 -16.70 9.36 -3.94
C ARG A 62 -16.87 10.35 -2.78
N SER A 63 -17.43 9.91 -1.67
CA SER A 63 -17.66 10.77 -0.49
C SER A 63 -16.44 10.87 0.44
N MET A 64 -15.59 9.84 0.46
CA MET A 64 -14.44 9.72 1.36
C MET A 64 -13.14 10.28 0.77
N VAL A 65 -13.22 11.05 -0.32
CA VAL A 65 -12.04 11.62 -1.01
C VAL A 65 -11.19 12.52 -0.10
N ILE A 66 -11.78 13.13 0.91
CA ILE A 66 -11.09 13.96 1.91
C ILE A 66 -11.36 13.35 3.29
N ASP A 67 -10.74 12.20 3.55
CA ASP A 67 -10.84 11.49 4.82
C ASP A 67 -9.44 11.20 5.37
N LYS A 68 -9.13 11.82 6.53
CA LYS A 68 -7.82 11.66 7.16
C LYS A 68 -7.56 10.24 7.64
N GLU A 69 -8.59 9.52 8.10
CA GLU A 69 -8.43 8.13 8.53
C GLU A 69 -8.08 7.25 7.32
N LEU A 70 -8.67 7.54 6.16
CA LEU A 70 -8.33 6.88 4.91
C LEU A 70 -6.90 7.19 4.46
N ASP A 71 -6.45 8.44 4.59
CA ASP A 71 -5.07 8.83 4.33
C ASP A 71 -4.08 8.09 5.26
N ASP A 72 -4.37 8.01 6.56
CA ASP A 72 -3.54 7.32 7.56
C ASP A 72 -3.49 5.81 7.30
N ARG A 73 -4.61 5.21 6.91
CA ARG A 73 -4.67 3.80 6.47
C ARG A 73 -3.85 3.58 5.19
N THR A 74 -3.96 4.49 4.22
CA THR A 74 -3.18 4.42 2.97
C THR A 74 -1.69 4.56 3.24
N ASN A 75 -1.29 5.44 4.15
CA ASN A 75 0.08 5.57 4.63
C ASN A 75 0.61 4.29 5.27
N SER A 76 -0.22 3.61 6.07
CA SER A 76 0.14 2.32 6.67
C SER A 76 0.40 1.24 5.62
N LEU A 77 -0.40 1.20 4.54
CA LEU A 77 -0.19 0.28 3.42
C LEU A 77 1.12 0.55 2.68
N TYR A 78 1.52 1.82 2.51
CA TYR A 78 2.83 2.14 1.92
C TYR A 78 3.99 1.64 2.78
N ILE A 79 3.89 1.76 4.11
CA ILE A 79 4.90 1.26 5.06
C ILE A 79 5.00 -0.28 4.98
N GLU A 80 3.86 -0.97 4.97
CA GLU A 80 3.80 -2.43 4.82
C GLU A 80 4.48 -2.90 3.52
N LEU A 81 4.16 -2.25 2.39
CA LEU A 81 4.77 -2.55 1.10
C LEU A 81 6.29 -2.35 1.10
N VAL A 82 6.76 -1.25 1.69
CA VAL A 82 8.21 -0.99 1.84
C VAL A 82 8.87 -2.10 2.65
N GLY A 83 8.29 -2.46 3.80
CA GLY A 83 8.81 -3.53 4.66
C GLY A 83 8.89 -4.87 3.94
N ASN A 84 7.85 -5.23 3.18
CA ASN A 84 7.83 -6.47 2.41
C ASN A 84 8.88 -6.49 1.29
N ILE A 85 9.09 -5.37 0.59
CA ILE A 85 10.09 -5.28 -0.49
C ILE A 85 11.50 -5.39 0.10
N VAL A 86 11.82 -4.63 1.15
CA VAL A 86 13.16 -4.58 1.75
C VAL A 86 13.53 -5.93 2.37
N THR A 87 12.62 -6.56 3.12
CA THR A 87 12.88 -7.86 3.80
C THR A 87 13.19 -8.99 2.81
N GLN A 88 12.73 -8.88 1.55
CA GLN A 88 12.99 -9.89 0.51
C GLN A 88 14.24 -9.58 -0.32
N CYS A 89 14.84 -8.41 -0.14
CA CYS A 89 16.11 -8.03 -0.77
C CYS A 89 17.34 -8.39 0.08
N GLU A 90 17.15 -8.68 1.37
CA GLU A 90 18.16 -9.21 2.31
C GLU A 90 18.40 -10.72 2.10
#